data_AF-A0A926Y7P5-F1
#
_entry.id   AF-A0A926Y7P5-F1
#
_cell.length_a   1.000
_cell.length_b   1.000
_cell.length_c   1.000
_cell.angle_alpha   90.00
_cell.angle_beta   90.00
_cell.angle_gamma   90.00
#
_symmetry.space_group_name_H-M   'P 1'
#
loop_
_entity.id
_entity.type
_entity.pdbx_description
1 polymer ?
#
loop_
_entity_poly.entity_id
_entity_poly.type
_entity_poly.pdbx_seq_one_letter_code
_entity_poly.pdbx_strand_id
1 'polypeptide(L)'
;MKKISVGIVGATAIAVGTAAAPSQATTLTGFATYGDMMAGMNVTANFLGGGSESVTWSATSDPTNVYDANSGGAFGTNWSLTQAGNTFGSPWKLSNVGRSIASLAINAIPGNTVFNTDLGYDDNGNLIFTPGSGGGWTFQPLSGVNAPSSFTYSVPIDISIGDLFGSLSLKWNSGFTGQMQFIADTDSGSAIDPVAPQSVPEPNYTLSLLSLSVLGVISRRQRKPQHKA
;
A
#
# COMPACT_ATOMS: atom_id res chain seq x y z
N MET A 1 17.24 27.35 -51.70
CA MET A 1 16.07 27.20 -50.82
C MET A 1 16.51 26.57 -49.50
N LYS A 2 16.42 27.30 -48.39
CA LYS A 2 16.88 26.90 -47.05
C LYS A 2 15.71 26.19 -46.34
N LYS A 3 15.85 24.91 -46.00
CA LYS A 3 14.83 24.19 -45.20
C LYS A 3 15.01 24.59 -43.73
N ILE A 4 13.97 25.18 -43.13
CA ILE A 4 13.90 25.46 -41.70
C ILE A 4 13.30 24.22 -41.04
N SER A 5 14.10 23.51 -40.26
CA SER A 5 13.66 22.41 -39.41
C SER A 5 13.06 22.99 -38.14
N VAL A 6 11.77 22.77 -37.90
CA VAL A 6 11.13 23.12 -36.61
C VAL A 6 11.33 21.95 -35.67
N GLY A 7 12.14 22.15 -34.63
CA GLY A 7 12.32 21.18 -33.54
C GLY A 7 11.06 21.15 -32.68
N ILE A 8 10.44 19.97 -32.58
CA ILE A 8 9.39 19.70 -31.59
C ILE A 8 10.08 19.61 -30.24
N VAL A 9 9.92 20.62 -29.39
CA VAL A 9 10.27 20.53 -27.98
C VAL A 9 9.22 19.63 -27.33
N GLY A 10 9.57 18.37 -27.10
CA GLY A 10 8.76 17.46 -26.30
C GLY A 10 8.81 17.92 -24.85
N ALA A 11 7.69 18.44 -24.34
CA ALA A 11 7.53 18.70 -22.91
C ALA A 11 7.51 17.35 -22.18
N THR A 12 8.58 17.05 -21.45
CA THR A 12 8.60 15.92 -20.51
C THR A 12 7.87 16.37 -19.26
N ALA A 13 6.66 15.84 -19.05
CA ALA A 13 5.98 15.99 -17.77
C ALA A 13 6.72 15.14 -16.74
N ILE A 14 7.37 15.79 -15.78
CA ILE A 14 7.85 15.12 -14.57
C ILE A 14 6.60 14.85 -13.74
N ALA A 15 6.18 13.59 -13.67
CA ALA A 15 5.19 13.16 -12.69
C ALA A 15 5.81 13.33 -11.30
N VAL A 16 5.56 14.48 -10.68
CA VAL A 16 5.73 14.65 -9.24
C VAL A 16 4.84 13.60 -8.61
N GLY A 17 5.44 12.64 -7.90
CA GLY A 17 4.71 11.54 -7.26
C GLY A 17 3.60 12.13 -6.40
N THR A 18 2.36 11.91 -6.82
CA THR A 18 1.19 12.23 -6.00
C THR A 18 1.28 11.36 -4.76
N ALA A 19 1.32 11.98 -3.58
CA ALA A 19 1.02 11.26 -2.35
C ALA A 19 -0.25 10.44 -2.61
N ALA A 20 -0.18 9.12 -2.41
CA ALA A 20 -1.38 8.29 -2.55
C ALA A 20 -2.45 8.86 -1.62
N ALA A 21 -3.68 9.03 -2.13
CA ALA A 21 -4.79 9.42 -1.28
C ALA A 21 -4.89 8.41 -0.12
N PRO A 22 -5.17 8.88 1.10
CA PRO A 22 -5.40 7.98 2.23
C PRO A 22 -6.55 7.01 1.89
N SER A 23 -6.56 5.86 2.56
CA SER A 23 -7.69 4.94 2.46
C SER A 23 -8.67 5.20 3.61
N GLN A 24 -9.95 4.98 3.36
CA GLN A 24 -11.01 5.27 4.30
C GLN A 24 -11.42 4.01 5.06
N ALA A 25 -11.60 4.18 6.35
CA ALA A 25 -12.44 3.38 7.25
C ALA A 25 -12.94 4.37 8.30
N THR A 26 -14.18 4.26 8.80
CA THR A 26 -14.67 5.15 9.87
C THR A 26 -14.61 4.50 11.26
N THR A 27 -14.41 3.18 11.30
CA THR A 27 -14.30 2.34 12.49
C THR A 27 -13.46 1.10 12.16
N LEU A 28 -12.81 0.53 13.19
CA LEU A 28 -12.18 -0.78 13.12
C LEU A 28 -12.97 -1.78 13.97
N THR A 29 -12.88 -3.05 13.61
CA THR A 29 -13.50 -4.16 14.34
C THR A 29 -12.48 -4.99 15.06
N GLY A 30 -12.53 -4.93 16.39
CA GLY A 30 -11.79 -5.82 17.27
C GLY A 30 -10.29 -5.57 17.25
N PHE A 31 -9.66 -5.69 18.42
CA PHE A 31 -8.21 -5.60 18.60
C PHE A 31 -7.48 -6.91 18.20
N ALA A 32 -8.11 -7.74 17.37
CA ALA A 32 -7.67 -9.11 17.11
C ALA A 32 -7.96 -9.50 15.66
N THR A 33 -6.99 -9.25 14.79
CA THR A 33 -7.03 -9.75 13.42
C THR A 33 -6.27 -11.08 13.33
N TYR A 34 -6.90 -12.03 12.66
CA TYR A 34 -6.37 -13.38 12.48
C TYR A 34 -5.94 -13.62 11.03
N GLY A 35 -5.09 -14.62 10.82
CA GLY A 35 -4.52 -14.96 9.51
C GLY A 35 -5.55 -15.18 8.42
N ASP A 36 -6.64 -15.86 8.75
CA ASP A 36 -7.76 -16.16 7.84
C ASP A 36 -8.61 -14.93 7.52
N MET A 37 -8.68 -13.94 8.42
CA MET A 37 -9.46 -12.71 8.24
C MET A 37 -8.82 -11.74 7.25
N MET A 38 -7.53 -11.90 6.96
CA MET A 38 -6.80 -11.04 6.02
C MET A 38 -6.87 -11.53 4.57
N ALA A 39 -7.80 -12.46 4.26
CA ALA A 39 -8.00 -12.95 2.90
C ALA A 39 -8.30 -11.77 1.94
N GLY A 40 -7.59 -11.73 0.81
CA GLY A 40 -7.72 -10.66 -0.18
C GLY A 40 -6.54 -9.70 -0.24
N MET A 41 -5.70 -9.60 0.81
CA MET A 41 -4.48 -8.77 0.75
C MET A 41 -3.61 -9.16 -0.45
N ASN A 42 -2.84 -8.20 -0.99
CA ASN A 42 -1.90 -8.48 -2.06
C ASN A 42 -0.46 -8.42 -1.54
N VAL A 43 0.30 -9.49 -1.75
CA VAL A 43 1.71 -9.57 -1.37
C VAL A 43 2.56 -9.66 -2.64
N THR A 44 3.48 -8.72 -2.81
CA THR A 44 4.38 -8.66 -3.96
C THR A 44 5.83 -8.84 -3.53
N ALA A 45 6.47 -9.89 -4.02
CA ALA A 45 7.91 -10.11 -3.90
C ALA A 45 8.63 -9.58 -5.14
N ASN A 46 9.59 -8.68 -4.95
CA ASN A 46 10.49 -8.21 -6.01
C ASN A 46 11.84 -8.89 -5.82
N PHE A 47 12.36 -9.54 -6.86
CA PHE A 47 13.58 -10.34 -6.75
C PHE A 47 14.84 -9.54 -7.14
N LEU A 48 15.96 -9.88 -6.52
CA LEU A 48 17.27 -9.41 -6.99
C LEU A 48 17.51 -9.88 -8.43
N GLY A 49 18.12 -8.99 -9.21
CA GLY A 49 18.27 -9.18 -10.65
C GLY A 49 16.99 -8.91 -11.46
N GLY A 50 15.92 -8.42 -10.80
CA GLY A 50 14.67 -8.00 -11.45
C GLY A 50 13.59 -9.08 -11.51
N GLY A 51 12.41 -8.68 -11.96
CA GLY A 51 11.20 -9.50 -11.92
C GLY A 51 10.49 -9.42 -10.58
N SER A 52 9.18 -9.69 -10.61
CA SER A 52 8.29 -9.62 -9.46
C SER A 52 7.23 -10.71 -9.54
N GLU A 53 6.73 -11.11 -8.39
CA GLU A 53 5.60 -12.02 -8.27
C GLU A 53 4.62 -11.46 -7.25
N SER A 54 3.35 -11.35 -7.64
CA SER A 54 2.27 -10.88 -6.78
C SER A 54 1.28 -12.01 -6.56
N VAL A 55 0.94 -12.25 -5.30
CA VAL A 55 0.01 -13.30 -4.88
C VAL A 55 -1.00 -12.73 -3.90
N THR A 56 -2.21 -13.27 -3.95
CA THR A 56 -3.29 -12.88 -3.05
C THR A 56 -3.25 -13.74 -1.79
N TRP A 57 -3.35 -13.08 -0.63
CA TRP A 57 -3.47 -13.75 0.65
C TRP A 57 -4.77 -14.53 0.73
N SER A 58 -4.68 -15.77 1.17
CA SER A 58 -5.84 -16.67 1.31
C SER A 58 -5.88 -17.25 2.71
N ALA A 59 -7.08 -17.51 3.23
CA ALA A 59 -7.24 -18.34 4.40
C ALA A 59 -6.71 -19.75 4.11
N THR A 60 -5.90 -20.28 5.02
CA THR A 60 -5.31 -21.63 4.92
C THR A 60 -5.80 -22.55 6.02
N SER A 61 -6.64 -22.03 6.91
CA SER A 61 -7.12 -22.76 8.07
C SER A 61 -7.76 -24.10 7.69
N ASP A 62 -7.27 -25.18 8.27
CA ASP A 62 -7.94 -26.47 8.24
C ASP A 62 -9.05 -26.51 9.31
N PRO A 63 -10.35 -26.56 8.94
CA PRO A 63 -11.46 -26.58 9.89
C PRO A 63 -11.48 -27.85 10.77
N THR A 64 -10.68 -28.86 10.45
CA THR A 64 -10.56 -30.11 11.21
C THR A 64 -9.38 -30.09 12.19
N ASN A 65 -8.49 -29.11 12.07
CA ASN A 65 -7.33 -28.96 12.94
C ASN A 65 -7.47 -27.69 13.80
N VAL A 66 -7.82 -27.87 15.07
CA VAL A 66 -7.96 -26.76 16.04
C VAL A 66 -6.66 -25.97 16.25
N TYR A 67 -5.50 -26.53 15.89
CA TYR A 67 -4.20 -25.85 15.95
C TYR A 67 -3.85 -25.07 14.68
N ASP A 68 -4.64 -25.20 13.62
CA ASP A 68 -4.54 -24.45 12.37
C ASP A 68 -5.78 -23.58 12.11
N ALA A 69 -6.65 -23.45 13.11
CA ALA A 69 -7.67 -22.43 13.11
C ALA A 69 -6.99 -21.05 12.99
N ASN A 70 -7.63 -20.12 12.28
CA ASN A 70 -7.17 -18.74 12.20
C ASN A 70 -5.85 -18.50 11.46
N SER A 71 -5.55 -19.34 10.46
CA SER A 71 -4.35 -19.25 9.63
C SER A 71 -4.64 -18.71 8.23
N GLY A 72 -3.68 -17.95 7.69
CA GLY A 72 -3.66 -17.54 6.30
C GLY A 72 -2.25 -17.31 5.77
N GLY A 73 -2.15 -17.13 4.47
CA GLY A 73 -0.88 -16.84 3.84
C GLY A 73 -0.95 -16.49 2.37
N ALA A 74 0.19 -16.03 1.86
CA ALA A 74 0.46 -15.78 0.46
C ALA A 74 1.63 -16.68 0.02
N PHE A 75 1.42 -17.44 -1.06
CA PHE A 75 2.34 -18.48 -1.52
C PHE A 75 2.73 -18.23 -2.96
N GLY A 76 3.98 -17.83 -3.18
CA GLY A 76 4.56 -17.67 -4.50
C GLY A 76 5.52 -18.80 -4.87
N THR A 77 6.27 -18.58 -5.94
CA THR A 77 7.20 -19.57 -6.47
C THR A 77 8.46 -19.63 -5.61
N ASN A 78 8.54 -20.65 -4.74
CA ASN A 78 9.62 -20.90 -3.78
C ASN A 78 9.70 -19.90 -2.61
N TRP A 79 8.65 -19.12 -2.36
CA TRP A 79 8.55 -18.28 -1.17
C TRP A 79 7.13 -18.27 -0.62
N SER A 80 6.99 -17.98 0.68
CA SER A 80 5.70 -17.81 1.33
C SER A 80 5.78 -16.80 2.46
N LEU A 81 4.67 -16.09 2.68
CA LEU A 81 4.42 -15.30 3.87
C LEU A 81 3.16 -15.85 4.54
N THR A 82 3.25 -16.22 5.81
CA THR A 82 2.13 -16.84 6.56
C THR A 82 1.95 -16.17 7.90
N GLN A 83 0.71 -16.21 8.41
CA GLN A 83 0.36 -15.76 9.74
C GLN A 83 -0.72 -16.70 10.28
N ALA A 84 -0.55 -17.12 11.53
CA ALA A 84 -1.49 -17.98 12.23
C ALA A 84 -1.75 -17.43 13.64
N GLY A 85 -3.02 -17.38 14.04
CA GLY A 85 -3.41 -16.79 15.32
C GLY A 85 -3.59 -15.27 15.25
N ASN A 86 -3.65 -14.60 16.40
CA ASN A 86 -3.85 -13.16 16.49
C ASN A 86 -2.54 -12.39 16.18
N THR A 87 -2.58 -11.43 15.26
CA THR A 87 -1.43 -10.60 14.82
C THR A 87 -0.84 -9.73 15.93
N PHE A 88 -1.60 -9.44 16.99
CA PHE A 88 -1.12 -8.72 18.18
C PHE A 88 0.06 -9.40 18.88
N GLY A 89 0.17 -10.73 18.79
CA GLY A 89 1.24 -11.48 19.49
C GLY A 89 1.80 -12.68 18.73
N SER A 90 1.15 -13.10 17.65
CA SER A 90 1.57 -14.27 16.87
C SER A 90 2.45 -13.83 15.70
N PRO A 91 3.62 -14.47 15.49
CA PRO A 91 4.56 -14.02 14.48
C PRO A 91 4.10 -14.33 13.06
N TRP A 92 4.36 -13.39 12.17
CA TRP A 92 4.40 -13.60 10.73
C TRP A 92 5.66 -14.42 10.39
N LYS A 93 5.54 -15.34 9.44
CA LYS A 93 6.65 -16.20 8.98
C LYS A 93 6.86 -16.02 7.49
N LEU A 94 8.04 -15.50 7.13
CA LEU A 94 8.51 -15.38 5.75
C LEU A 94 9.52 -16.49 5.47
N SER A 95 9.31 -17.24 4.39
CA SER A 95 10.23 -18.28 3.90
C SER A 95 10.55 -18.03 2.45
N ASN A 96 11.80 -18.19 2.04
CA ASN A 96 12.24 -18.13 0.65
C ASN A 96 13.39 -19.11 0.41
N VAL A 97 13.18 -20.09 -0.48
CA VAL A 97 14.21 -21.04 -0.93
C VAL A 97 14.60 -20.82 -2.39
N GLY A 98 14.04 -19.81 -3.04
CA GLY A 98 14.27 -19.47 -4.44
C GLY A 98 15.25 -18.31 -4.63
N ARG A 99 14.96 -17.49 -5.65
CA ARG A 99 15.73 -16.27 -5.96
C ARG A 99 15.63 -15.30 -4.79
N SER A 100 16.72 -14.61 -4.46
CA SER A 100 16.74 -13.66 -3.35
C SER A 100 15.71 -12.53 -3.54
N ILE A 101 14.93 -12.25 -2.51
CA ILE A 101 13.92 -11.17 -2.51
C ILE A 101 14.62 -9.85 -2.16
N ALA A 102 14.57 -8.88 -3.07
CA ALA A 102 15.08 -7.52 -2.84
C ALA A 102 14.10 -6.69 -1.99
N SER A 103 12.80 -6.86 -2.21
CA SER A 103 11.76 -6.24 -1.38
C SER A 103 10.49 -7.07 -1.36
N LEU A 104 9.77 -6.97 -0.24
CA LEU A 104 8.43 -7.51 -0.06
C LEU A 104 7.49 -6.34 0.20
N ALA A 105 6.42 -6.21 -0.58
CA ALA A 105 5.39 -5.19 -0.39
C ALA A 105 4.06 -5.89 -0.06
N ILE A 106 3.42 -5.47 1.02
CA ILE A 106 2.16 -6.02 1.51
C ILE A 106 1.13 -4.90 1.45
N ASN A 107 0.15 -5.03 0.54
CA ASN A 107 -1.01 -4.16 0.46
C ASN A 107 -2.18 -4.82 1.19
N ALA A 108 -2.52 -4.28 2.35
CA ALA A 108 -3.50 -4.86 3.27
C ALA A 108 -4.95 -4.47 2.96
N ILE A 109 -5.14 -3.33 2.29
CA ILE A 109 -6.46 -2.73 2.03
C ILE A 109 -7.44 -3.70 1.34
N PRO A 110 -7.07 -4.44 0.27
CA PRO A 110 -8.02 -5.35 -0.37
C PRO A 110 -8.47 -6.52 0.51
N GLY A 111 -7.73 -6.82 1.59
CA GLY A 111 -8.11 -7.79 2.61
C GLY A 111 -8.84 -7.16 3.79
N ASN A 112 -9.40 -5.95 3.64
CA ASN A 112 -10.07 -5.21 4.71
C ASN A 112 -9.22 -5.09 5.98
N THR A 113 -7.90 -4.96 5.80
CA THR A 113 -6.90 -5.03 6.86
C THR A 113 -6.04 -3.77 6.85
N VAL A 114 -5.61 -3.32 8.03
CA VAL A 114 -4.65 -2.24 8.23
C VAL A 114 -3.55 -2.73 9.14
N PHE A 115 -2.34 -2.19 8.97
CA PHE A 115 -1.28 -2.33 9.94
C PHE A 115 -1.44 -1.28 11.03
N ASN A 116 -1.24 -1.71 12.27
CA ASN A 116 -1.32 -0.88 13.44
C ASN A 116 0.05 -0.75 14.10
N THR A 117 0.55 0.46 14.22
CA THR A 117 1.80 0.78 14.90
C THR A 117 1.49 1.54 16.17
N ASP A 118 1.90 1.04 17.34
CA ASP A 118 1.73 1.82 18.57
C ASP A 118 2.44 3.19 18.46
N LEU A 119 1.64 4.25 18.52
CA LEU A 119 2.09 5.64 18.61
C LEU A 119 1.90 6.22 20.01
N GLY A 120 2.29 5.44 21.02
CA GLY A 120 2.83 5.98 22.26
C GLY A 120 1.87 6.87 23.06
N TYR A 121 2.44 7.90 23.67
CA TYR A 121 1.78 8.72 24.68
C TYR A 121 1.81 10.21 24.28
N ASP A 122 0.79 10.97 24.67
CA ASP A 122 0.77 12.43 24.56
C ASP A 122 1.82 13.07 25.49
N ASP A 123 1.98 14.39 25.39
CA ASP A 123 2.89 15.17 26.25
C ASP A 123 2.56 15.05 27.76
N ASN A 124 1.36 14.54 28.10
CA ASN A 124 0.91 14.30 29.46
C ASN A 124 1.06 12.83 29.91
N GLY A 125 1.59 11.96 29.05
CA GLY A 125 1.72 10.53 29.34
C GLY A 125 0.41 9.73 29.21
N ASN A 126 -0.60 10.24 28.49
CA ASN A 126 -1.81 9.49 28.14
C ASN A 126 -1.57 8.72 26.85
N LEU A 127 -2.01 7.45 26.79
CA LEU A 127 -1.95 6.67 25.56
C LEU A 127 -2.71 7.38 24.43
N ILE A 128 -2.04 7.57 23.28
CA ILE A 128 -2.65 8.03 22.05
C ILE A 128 -2.68 6.86 21.07
N PHE A 129 -3.87 6.38 20.74
CA PHE A 129 -4.10 5.38 19.70
C PHE A 129 -5.44 5.65 19.02
N THR A 130 -5.57 5.24 17.76
CA THR A 130 -6.85 5.31 17.06
C THR A 130 -7.89 4.45 17.79
N PRO A 131 -9.09 4.98 18.09
CA PRO A 131 -10.12 4.21 18.78
C PRO A 131 -10.42 2.88 18.07
N GLY A 132 -10.29 1.77 18.80
CA GLY A 132 -10.49 0.42 18.26
C GLY A 132 -9.21 -0.29 17.80
N SER A 133 -8.04 0.36 17.84
CA SER A 133 -6.73 -0.18 17.44
C SER A 133 -5.65 0.08 18.51
N GLY A 134 -5.94 -0.13 19.78
CA GLY A 134 -4.97 0.12 20.85
C GLY A 134 -3.90 -0.98 20.95
N GLY A 135 -2.64 -0.58 21.17
CA GLY A 135 -1.54 -1.50 21.55
C GLY A 135 -0.79 -2.18 20.40
N GLY A 136 -0.83 -1.63 19.19
CA GLY A 136 -0.19 -2.24 18.02
C GLY A 136 1.33 -2.40 18.12
N TRP A 137 1.91 -3.13 17.18
CA TRP A 137 3.34 -3.39 17.15
C TRP A 137 3.94 -2.88 15.86
N THR A 138 4.88 -1.95 16.00
CA THR A 138 5.78 -1.60 14.90
C THR A 138 6.56 -2.85 14.47
N PHE A 139 6.80 -2.99 13.17
CA PHE A 139 7.57 -4.09 12.60
C PHE A 139 8.82 -4.41 13.43
N GLN A 140 8.89 -5.64 13.93
CA GLN A 140 10.00 -6.12 14.73
C GLN A 140 10.43 -7.52 14.25
N PRO A 141 11.67 -7.68 13.74
CA PRO A 141 12.19 -9.02 13.47
C PRO A 141 12.41 -9.77 14.79
N LEU A 142 11.93 -11.02 14.86
CA LEU A 142 12.11 -11.89 16.03
C LEU A 142 13.27 -12.87 15.85
N SER A 143 13.35 -13.50 14.67
CA SER A 143 14.36 -14.51 14.37
C SER A 143 14.54 -14.69 12.85
N GLY A 144 15.64 -15.31 12.43
CA GLY A 144 15.89 -15.65 11.04
C GLY A 144 17.20 -15.12 10.48
N VAL A 145 17.47 -15.48 9.23
CA VAL A 145 18.64 -15.00 8.49
C VAL A 145 18.31 -13.66 7.83
N ASN A 146 19.15 -12.65 8.08
CA ASN A 146 19.10 -11.32 7.45
C ASN A 146 17.77 -10.55 7.63
N ALA A 147 17.64 -9.81 8.73
CA ALA A 147 16.57 -8.82 8.89
C ALA A 147 16.56 -7.79 7.73
N PRO A 148 15.40 -7.18 7.40
CA PRO A 148 15.34 -6.13 6.38
C PRO A 148 16.33 -5.00 6.69
N SER A 149 16.98 -4.48 5.66
CA SER A 149 17.82 -3.28 5.76
C SER A 149 16.98 -2.03 6.06
N SER A 150 15.71 -2.02 5.66
CA SER A 150 14.72 -1.01 6.02
C SER A 150 13.30 -1.55 5.88
N PHE A 151 12.36 -0.90 6.55
CA PHE A 151 10.93 -1.11 6.36
C PHE A 151 10.21 0.25 6.28
N THR A 152 9.01 0.27 5.73
CA THR A 152 8.20 1.49 5.60
C THR A 152 6.72 1.14 5.66
N TYR A 153 5.99 1.82 6.56
CA TYR A 153 4.54 1.87 6.52
C TYR A 153 4.08 3.01 5.60
N SER A 154 3.02 2.77 4.84
CA SER A 154 2.49 3.75 3.88
C SER A 154 0.99 3.59 3.68
N VAL A 155 0.39 4.58 3.00
CA VAL A 155 -1.07 4.71 2.82
C VAL A 155 -1.75 4.89 4.18
N PRO A 156 -1.69 6.10 4.77
CA PRO A 156 -2.38 6.36 6.03
C PRO A 156 -3.89 6.11 5.87
N ILE A 157 -4.52 5.74 6.98
CA ILE A 157 -5.97 5.54 7.06
C ILE A 157 -6.63 6.81 7.62
N ASP A 158 -7.79 7.22 7.12
CA ASP A 158 -8.39 8.53 7.49
C ASP A 158 -8.71 8.68 8.99
N ILE A 159 -9.05 7.59 9.69
CA ILE A 159 -9.25 7.58 11.16
C ILE A 159 -7.95 7.49 11.96
N SER A 160 -6.83 7.27 11.28
CA SER A 160 -5.51 7.18 11.87
C SER A 160 -5.16 8.51 12.54
N ILE A 161 -4.61 8.45 13.74
CA ILE A 161 -3.90 9.58 14.33
C ILE A 161 -2.38 9.48 14.10
N GLY A 162 -2.01 8.66 13.11
CA GLY A 162 -0.65 8.43 12.62
C GLY A 162 -0.19 6.97 12.73
N ASP A 163 -1.00 6.11 13.33
CA ASP A 163 -0.69 4.72 13.74
C ASP A 163 -1.23 3.65 12.79
N LEU A 164 -2.21 3.97 11.96
CA LEU A 164 -2.81 3.03 11.01
C LEU A 164 -2.37 3.24 9.57
N PHE A 165 -1.98 2.14 8.91
CA PHE A 165 -1.44 2.14 7.56
C PHE A 165 -1.96 0.97 6.71
N GLY A 166 -2.32 1.23 5.47
CA GLY A 166 -2.80 0.21 4.53
C GLY A 166 -1.69 -0.64 3.89
N SER A 167 -0.42 -0.30 4.11
CA SER A 167 0.70 -0.99 3.46
C SER A 167 1.97 -1.05 4.31
N LEU A 168 2.68 -2.17 4.21
CA LEU A 168 4.01 -2.41 4.79
C LEU A 168 4.97 -2.88 3.68
N SER A 169 6.12 -2.22 3.56
CA SER A 169 7.20 -2.66 2.67
C SER A 169 8.46 -2.97 3.46
N LEU A 170 9.09 -4.11 3.14
CA LEU A 170 10.37 -4.58 3.67
C LEU A 170 11.41 -4.59 2.55
N LYS A 171 12.64 -4.15 2.81
CA LYS A 171 13.72 -4.05 1.80
C LYS A 171 15.02 -4.66 2.30
N TRP A 172 15.71 -5.39 1.43
CA TRP A 172 17.02 -5.98 1.69
C TRP A 172 18.03 -5.55 0.63
N ASN A 173 19.09 -4.85 1.05
CA ASN A 173 20.13 -4.37 0.13
C ASN A 173 20.87 -5.53 -0.58
N SER A 174 21.05 -6.64 0.14
CA SER A 174 21.72 -7.86 -0.37
C SER A 174 20.74 -8.98 -0.70
N GLY A 175 19.43 -8.70 -0.66
CA GLY A 175 18.37 -9.67 -0.87
C GLY A 175 18.16 -10.64 0.31
N PHE A 176 17.00 -11.27 0.33
CA PHE A 176 16.58 -12.22 1.36
C PHE A 176 16.40 -13.63 0.80
N THR A 177 17.04 -14.62 1.43
CA THR A 177 16.80 -16.06 1.30
C THR A 177 16.85 -16.69 2.68
N GLY A 178 16.10 -17.77 2.89
CA GLY A 178 15.97 -18.47 4.15
C GLY A 178 14.63 -18.20 4.84
N GLN A 179 14.63 -18.21 6.16
CA GLN A 179 13.43 -18.05 6.98
C GLN A 179 13.59 -16.89 7.94
N MET A 180 12.51 -16.15 8.16
CA MET A 180 12.42 -15.05 9.11
C MET A 180 11.06 -15.04 9.79
N GLN A 181 11.05 -14.71 11.07
CA GLN A 181 9.84 -14.39 11.83
C GLN A 181 9.87 -12.94 12.26
N PHE A 182 8.71 -12.28 12.21
CA PHE A 182 8.56 -10.90 12.67
C PHE A 182 7.19 -10.67 13.28
N ILE A 183 7.07 -9.63 14.09
CA ILE A 183 5.80 -9.12 14.59
C ILE A 183 5.46 -7.85 13.80
N ALA A 184 4.20 -7.76 13.42
CA ALA A 184 3.54 -6.57 12.93
C ALA A 184 2.06 -6.74 13.27
N ASP A 185 1.50 -5.79 14.01
CA ASP A 185 0.10 -5.86 14.37
C ASP A 185 -0.80 -5.42 13.21
N THR A 186 -1.98 -6.01 13.14
CA THR A 186 -3.00 -5.61 12.18
C THR A 186 -4.36 -5.56 12.83
N ASP A 187 -5.19 -4.67 12.31
CA ASP A 187 -6.61 -4.58 12.62
C ASP A 187 -7.42 -4.71 11.33
N SER A 188 -8.73 -4.87 11.45
CA SER A 188 -9.64 -5.01 10.30
C SER A 188 -10.79 -4.03 10.35
N GLY A 189 -11.26 -3.59 9.19
CA GLY A 189 -12.53 -2.86 9.09
C GLY A 189 -13.72 -3.81 9.29
N SER A 190 -14.93 -3.25 9.42
CA SER A 190 -16.15 -4.06 9.54
C SER A 190 -16.72 -4.45 8.18
N ALA A 191 -17.65 -5.39 8.14
CA ALA A 191 -18.39 -5.69 6.91
C ALA A 191 -19.27 -4.52 6.41
N ILE A 192 -19.69 -3.61 7.31
CA ILE A 192 -20.51 -2.44 6.98
C ILE A 192 -19.70 -1.14 6.84
N ASP A 193 -18.42 -1.20 7.16
CA ASP A 193 -17.45 -0.11 7.10
C ASP A 193 -16.05 -0.71 6.84
N PRO A 194 -15.84 -1.24 5.62
CA PRO A 194 -14.58 -1.87 5.26
C PRO A 194 -13.51 -0.81 4.97
N VAL A 195 -12.25 -1.21 5.13
CA VAL A 195 -11.10 -0.43 4.68
C VAL A 195 -11.13 -0.38 3.15
N ALA A 196 -11.31 0.80 2.58
CA ALA A 196 -11.44 1.00 1.15
C ALA A 196 -10.55 2.16 0.67
N PRO A 197 -9.99 2.09 -0.54
CA PRO A 197 -9.32 3.26 -1.13
C PRO A 197 -10.27 4.44 -1.20
N GLN A 198 -9.83 5.63 -0.81
CA GLN A 198 -10.64 6.83 -1.01
C GLN A 198 -10.81 7.08 -2.51
N SER A 199 -12.05 7.22 -2.97
CA SER A 199 -12.31 7.70 -4.32
C SER A 199 -11.86 9.15 -4.41
N VAL A 200 -10.77 9.41 -5.13
CA VAL A 200 -10.41 10.77 -5.51
C VAL A 200 -11.50 11.28 -6.45
N PRO A 201 -12.19 12.41 -6.16
CA PRO A 201 -13.14 12.96 -7.11
C PRO A 201 -12.44 13.24 -8.43
N GLU A 202 -12.92 12.62 -9.52
CA GLU A 202 -12.44 12.93 -10.86
C GLU A 202 -12.48 14.44 -11.06
N PRO A 203 -11.39 15.09 -11.51
CA PRO A 203 -11.38 16.53 -11.69
C PRO A 203 -12.29 16.87 -12.86
N ASN A 204 -13.56 17.17 -12.55
CA ASN A 204 -14.59 17.59 -13.50
C ASN A 204 -14.25 18.89 -14.27
N TYR A 205 -13.09 19.52 -13.99
CA TYR A 205 -12.67 20.81 -14.52
C TYR A 205 -11.50 20.74 -15.53
N THR A 206 -10.78 19.63 -15.68
CA THR A 206 -9.66 19.54 -16.64
C THR A 206 -10.13 19.49 -18.10
N LEU A 207 -11.31 18.91 -18.37
CA LEU A 207 -11.93 18.95 -19.70
C LEU A 207 -12.44 20.34 -20.10
N SER A 208 -12.80 21.20 -19.13
CA SER A 208 -13.25 22.58 -19.40
C SER A 208 -12.10 23.51 -19.80
N LEU A 209 -10.87 23.23 -19.37
CA LEU A 209 -9.69 24.06 -19.71
C LEU A 209 -9.16 23.79 -21.13
N LEU A 210 -9.37 22.57 -21.66
CA LEU A 210 -9.06 22.28 -23.07
C LEU A 210 -10.07 22.91 -24.05
N SER A 211 -11.33 23.06 -23.66
CA SER A 211 -12.34 23.66 -24.56
C SER A 211 -12.22 25.20 -24.66
N LEU A 212 -11.76 25.87 -23.60
CA LEU A 212 -11.51 27.31 -23.60
C LEU A 212 -10.28 27.73 -24.43
N SER A 213 -9.28 26.86 -24.55
CA SER A 213 -8.06 27.14 -25.31
C SER A 213 -8.26 27.00 -26.83
N VAL A 214 -9.17 26.13 -27.29
CA VAL A 214 -9.56 26.03 -28.71
C VAL A 214 -10.36 27.26 -29.18
N LEU A 215 -11.22 27.83 -28.32
CA LEU A 215 -12.01 29.02 -28.65
C LEU A 215 -11.16 30.31 -28.72
N GLY A 216 -10.09 30.41 -27.94
CA GLY A 216 -9.14 31.54 -27.97
C GLY A 216 -8.30 31.63 -29.26
N VAL A 217 -7.99 30.48 -29.88
CA VAL A 217 -7.20 30.43 -31.14
C VAL A 217 -8.06 30.76 -32.36
N ILE A 218 -9.35 30.41 -32.34
CA ILE A 218 -10.28 30.69 -33.45
C ILE A 218 -10.63 32.18 -33.52
N SER A 219 -10.83 32.84 -32.37
CA SER A 219 -11.17 34.27 -32.30
C SER A 219 -10.02 35.22 -32.71
N ARG A 220 -8.75 34.79 -32.62
CA ARG A 220 -7.60 35.58 -33.09
C ARG A 220 -7.38 35.54 -34.62
N ARG A 221 -8.01 34.63 -35.36
CA ARG A 221 -7.81 34.50 -36.82
C ARG A 221 -8.71 35.39 -37.69
N GLN A 222 -9.70 36.08 -37.13
CA GLN A 222 -10.70 36.82 -37.92
C GLN A 222 -10.48 38.34 -38.05
N ARG A 223 -9.37 38.92 -37.59
CA ARG A 223 -9.07 40.34 -37.86
C ARG A 223 -8.09 40.48 -39.04
N LYS A 224 -8.61 40.53 -40.27
CA LYS A 224 -7.94 41.19 -41.40
C LYS A 224 -8.65 42.53 -41.70
N PRO A 225 -7.92 43.63 -41.98
CA PRO A 225 -8.53 44.93 -42.27
C PRO A 225 -9.15 44.95 -43.67
N GLN A 226 -10.35 45.52 -43.80
CA GLN A 226 -10.92 45.90 -45.09
C GLN A 226 -10.23 47.18 -45.57
N HIS A 227 -9.51 47.12 -46.70
CA HIS A 227 -9.19 48.29 -47.50
C HIS A 227 -10.43 48.63 -48.35
N LYS A 228 -10.98 49.84 -48.17
CA LYS A 228 -11.85 50.48 -49.17
C LYS A 228 -10.97 51.30 -50.11
N ALA A 229 -11.30 51.24 -51.40
CA ALA A 229 -10.76 52.06 -52.47
C ALA A 229 -11.18 53.52 -52.33
#